data_AF-A0A142Y7G9-F1
#
_entry.id   AF-A0A142Y7G9-F1
#
_cell.length_a   1.000
_cell.length_b   1.000
_cell.length_c   1.000
_cell.angle_alpha   90.00
_cell.angle_beta   90.00
_cell.angle_gamma   90.00
#
_symmetry.space_group_name_H-M   'P 1'
#
loop_
_entity.id
_entity.type
_entity.pdbx_description
1 polymer ?
#
loop_
_entity_poly.entity_id
_entity_poly.type
_entity_poly.pdbx_seq_one_letter_code
_entity_poly.pdbx_strand_id
1 'polypeptide(L)'
;MLESRCGVCRSFLDEEDLFCCNCGTENPSGLDGVGVGIAPKTAPSQEGVLRFQCSQCGASMSYDPSARQLRCPFCGSESMQSRPSARTLEPHVVVPFQIDASQVEGMIREWLGRGFWRPNDAAQAAVISKVTAVYVPFWVFSAEVETAWTADTSQVPAGARGNWRPVAGTSQRRYDSILVGASGILTPQEVQEIAPFDLSAGVRPDEIDLVHAIVEEFRVTKRDARAMARAAIDRIVAEEVRGRISGSTRNIHVNNRVQAMSSVPALLPVWIMAYQYKEKPYRVLVNGQTREVYGIAPFSNAKLALVIVLIFAAILLLIAVVALGSIASHHL
;
A
#
# COMPACT_ATOMS: atom_id res chain seq x y z
N MET A 1 -17.97 29.83 -3.65
CA MET A 1 -17.31 29.66 -2.35
C MET A 1 -18.33 29.98 -1.28
N LEU A 2 -19.02 28.98 -0.75
CA LEU A 2 -19.91 29.14 0.40
C LEU A 2 -19.05 28.88 1.62
N GLU A 3 -18.73 29.93 2.37
CA GLU A 3 -17.91 29.85 3.58
C GLU A 3 -18.63 28.99 4.63
N SER A 4 -18.17 27.75 4.83
CA SER A 4 -18.71 26.89 5.87
C SER A 4 -18.16 27.30 7.24
N ARG A 5 -19.04 27.29 8.24
CA ARG A 5 -18.71 27.66 9.63
C ARG A 5 -18.82 26.43 10.53
N CYS A 6 -17.97 26.38 11.55
CA CYS A 6 -18.00 25.32 12.55
C CYS A 6 -19.35 25.31 13.28
N GLY A 7 -20.02 24.16 13.33
CA GLY A 7 -21.28 24.00 14.06
C GLY A 7 -21.17 24.21 15.58
N VAL A 8 -19.96 24.13 16.13
CA VAL A 8 -19.69 24.29 17.57
C VAL A 8 -19.21 25.71 17.88
N CYS A 9 -18.04 26.12 17.37
CA CYS A 9 -17.44 27.41 17.74
C CYS A 9 -17.71 28.54 16.74
N ARG A 10 -18.38 28.25 15.62
CA ARG A 10 -18.71 29.19 14.53
C ARG A 10 -17.51 29.87 13.86
N SER A 11 -16.28 29.39 14.11
CA SER A 11 -15.12 29.82 13.32
C SER A 11 -15.31 29.44 11.86
N PHE A 12 -14.63 30.17 10.98
CA PHE A 12 -14.49 29.71 9.60
C PHE A 12 -13.80 28.34 9.59
N LEU A 13 -14.29 27.47 8.73
CA LEU A 13 -13.68 26.17 8.46
C LEU A 13 -12.91 26.29 7.15
N ASP A 14 -11.67 25.85 7.16
CA ASP A 14 -10.94 25.57 5.93
C ASP A 14 -11.44 24.22 5.37
N GLU A 15 -11.84 24.16 4.09
CA GLU A 15 -12.29 22.92 3.44
C GLU A 15 -11.19 21.82 3.44
N GLU A 16 -9.92 22.21 3.63
CA GLU A 16 -8.77 21.33 3.74
C GLU A 16 -8.55 20.77 5.16
N ASP A 17 -9.07 21.44 6.18
CA ASP A 17 -8.88 21.07 7.59
C ASP A 17 -9.92 20.03 8.05
N LEU A 18 -9.42 18.94 8.65
CA LEU A 18 -10.25 17.86 9.22
C LEU A 18 -10.98 18.28 10.49
N PHE A 19 -10.34 19.17 11.25
CA PHE A 19 -10.87 19.70 12.48
C PHE A 19 -10.81 21.21 12.41
N CYS A 20 -11.83 21.85 12.94
CA CYS A 20 -11.84 23.27 13.21
C CYS A 20 -10.56 23.67 13.96
N CYS A 21 -9.72 24.50 13.33
CA CYS A 21 -8.48 25.01 13.93
C CYS A 21 -8.69 25.73 15.27
N ASN A 22 -9.91 26.20 15.55
CA ASN A 22 -10.22 26.91 16.79
C ASN A 22 -10.64 25.96 17.93
N CYS A 23 -11.51 24.97 17.66
CA CYS A 23 -12.11 24.16 18.74
C CYS A 23 -11.93 22.64 18.58
N GLY A 24 -11.29 22.18 17.50
CA GLY A 24 -11.05 20.77 17.26
C GLY A 24 -12.29 19.95 16.91
N THR A 25 -13.42 20.58 16.57
CA THR A 25 -14.63 19.89 16.06
C THR A 25 -14.44 19.51 14.60
N GLU A 26 -14.88 18.31 14.22
CA GLU A 26 -14.78 17.82 12.84
C GLU A 26 -15.46 18.75 11.81
N ASN A 27 -14.85 18.88 10.63
CA ASN A 27 -15.36 19.70 9.54
C ASN A 27 -16.22 18.87 8.56
N PRO A 28 -17.56 19.09 8.51
CA PRO A 28 -18.45 18.32 7.64
C PRO A 28 -18.36 18.67 6.15
N SER A 29 -17.71 19.78 5.78
CA SER A 29 -17.64 20.26 4.37
C SER A 29 -16.72 19.41 3.49
N GLY A 30 -15.90 18.53 4.08
CA GLY A 30 -14.94 17.71 3.35
C GLY A 30 -15.52 16.47 2.63
N LEU A 31 -16.86 16.34 2.59
CA LEU A 31 -17.57 15.07 2.46
C LEU A 31 -18.41 14.91 1.18
N ASP A 32 -18.56 15.98 0.38
CA ASP A 32 -19.35 15.93 -0.84
C ASP A 32 -18.51 15.40 -2.01
N GLY A 33 -18.80 14.18 -2.50
CA GLY A 33 -18.37 13.78 -3.85
C GLY A 33 -17.95 12.32 -4.09
N VAL A 34 -17.86 11.47 -3.07
CA VAL A 34 -17.57 10.04 -3.26
C VAL A 34 -18.89 9.27 -3.32
N GLY A 35 -19.10 8.45 -4.35
CA GLY A 35 -20.30 7.64 -4.58
C GLY A 35 -20.56 6.53 -3.54
N VAL A 36 -20.07 6.68 -2.32
CA VAL A 36 -20.43 5.86 -1.17
C VAL A 36 -21.64 6.56 -0.55
N GLY A 37 -22.85 6.10 -0.88
CA GLY A 37 -24.14 6.70 -0.50
C GLY A 37 -24.49 6.59 0.98
N ILE A 38 -23.55 6.91 1.88
CA ILE A 38 -23.71 6.81 3.33
C ILE A 38 -23.46 8.20 3.93
N ALA A 39 -24.52 8.81 4.45
CA ALA A 39 -24.43 10.06 5.19
C ALA A 39 -23.72 9.81 6.53
N PRO A 40 -22.74 10.65 6.93
CA PRO A 40 -22.07 10.50 8.22
C PRO A 40 -23.03 10.86 9.35
N LYS A 41 -23.05 10.03 10.39
CA LYS A 41 -23.70 10.35 11.66
C LYS A 41 -22.61 10.38 12.72
N THR A 42 -22.51 11.49 13.44
CA THR A 42 -21.51 11.71 14.50
C THR A 42 -21.70 10.68 15.61
N ALA A 43 -20.73 9.79 15.81
CA ALA A 43 -20.66 8.96 17.00
C ALA A 43 -19.79 9.67 18.06
N PRO A 44 -19.94 9.34 19.35
CA PRO A 44 -19.16 9.99 20.39
C PRO A 44 -17.70 9.53 20.36
N SER A 45 -16.78 10.49 20.28
CA SER A 45 -15.34 10.28 20.43
C SER A 45 -15.02 9.59 21.76
N GLN A 46 -14.45 8.38 21.72
CA GLN A 46 -14.10 7.63 22.93
C GLN A 46 -12.81 8.18 23.56
N GLU A 47 -12.97 9.01 24.58
CA GLU A 47 -11.91 9.38 25.51
C GLU A 47 -11.71 8.26 26.55
N GLY A 48 -10.47 7.84 26.80
CA GLY A 48 -10.13 7.06 28.02
C GLY A 48 -9.57 5.65 27.85
N VAL A 49 -9.33 5.15 26.63
CA VAL A 49 -8.63 3.86 26.45
C VAL A 49 -7.12 4.11 26.39
N LEU A 50 -6.37 3.61 27.39
CA LEU A 50 -4.91 3.55 27.33
C LEU A 50 -4.49 2.71 26.12
N ARG A 51 -3.85 3.34 25.14
CA ARG A 51 -3.35 2.67 23.93
C ARG A 51 -1.85 2.46 24.04
N PHE A 52 -1.42 1.26 23.66
CA PHE A 52 -0.01 0.88 23.62
C PHE A 52 0.49 0.97 22.19
N GLN A 53 1.54 1.76 21.98
CA GLN A 53 2.20 1.89 20.69
C GLN A 53 3.55 1.16 20.72
N CYS A 54 3.90 0.55 19.60
CA CYS A 54 5.18 -0.11 19.41
C CYS A 54 6.31 0.94 19.33
N SER A 55 7.33 0.82 20.17
CA SER A 55 8.52 1.69 20.14
C SER A 55 9.31 1.63 18.83
N GLN A 56 9.16 0.55 18.06
CA GLN A 56 10.01 0.24 16.91
C GLN A 56 9.41 0.67 15.57
N CYS A 57 8.11 0.54 15.39
CA CYS A 57 7.42 0.94 14.14
C CYS A 57 6.26 1.91 14.37
N GLY A 58 5.93 2.24 15.62
CA GLY A 58 4.83 3.10 15.98
C GLY A 58 3.45 2.44 15.92
N ALA A 59 3.29 1.22 15.42
CA ALA A 59 1.97 0.59 15.29
C ALA A 59 1.26 0.33 16.62
N SER A 60 -0.06 0.20 16.57
CA SER A 60 -0.85 -0.19 17.74
C SER A 60 -0.54 -1.63 18.12
N MET A 61 -0.40 -1.89 19.42
CA MET A 61 -0.05 -3.22 19.91
C MET A 61 -1.28 -4.07 20.19
N SER A 62 -1.15 -5.38 19.97
CA SER A 62 -2.19 -6.38 20.24
C SER A 62 -1.72 -7.40 21.26
N TYR A 63 -2.62 -7.94 22.08
CA TYR A 63 -2.28 -9.03 22.99
C TYR A 63 -2.07 -10.34 22.23
N ASP A 64 -0.90 -10.95 22.40
CA ASP A 64 -0.55 -12.27 21.85
C ASP A 64 -0.70 -13.32 22.97
N PRO A 65 -1.71 -14.21 22.91
CA PRO A 65 -1.92 -15.25 23.92
C PRO A 65 -0.77 -16.25 24.03
N SER A 66 -0.06 -16.52 22.93
CA SER A 66 1.05 -17.47 22.88
C SER A 66 2.28 -16.90 23.60
N ALA A 67 2.52 -15.59 23.44
CA ALA A 67 3.57 -14.86 24.16
C ALA A 67 3.12 -14.40 25.56
N ARG A 68 1.81 -14.45 25.87
CA ARG A 68 1.19 -13.94 27.09
C ARG A 68 1.50 -12.46 27.39
N GLN A 69 1.68 -11.67 26.34
CA GLN A 69 2.02 -10.26 26.45
C GLN A 69 1.61 -9.49 25.18
N LEU A 70 1.72 -8.16 25.23
CA LEU A 70 1.49 -7.32 24.06
C LEU A 70 2.62 -7.50 23.05
N ARG A 71 2.25 -7.74 21.80
CA ARG A 71 3.16 -7.87 20.66
C ARG A 71 2.64 -7.04 19.49
N CYS A 72 3.54 -6.34 18.83
CA CYS A 72 3.19 -5.55 17.65
C CYS A 72 2.86 -6.48 16.46
N PRO A 73 1.67 -6.38 15.85
CA PRO A 73 1.33 -7.22 14.70
C PRO A 73 2.13 -6.87 13.45
N PHE A 74 2.66 -5.64 13.34
CA PHE A 74 3.36 -5.16 12.16
C PHE A 74 4.84 -5.55 12.10
N CYS A 75 5.53 -5.60 13.24
CA CYS A 75 6.97 -5.91 13.27
C CYS A 75 7.37 -7.00 14.27
N GLY A 76 6.43 -7.48 15.08
CA GLY A 76 6.66 -8.55 16.05
C GLY A 76 7.40 -8.10 17.32
N SER A 77 7.68 -6.79 17.47
CA SER A 77 8.35 -6.21 18.64
C SER A 77 7.44 -6.21 19.87
N GLU A 78 8.07 -6.37 21.03
CA GLU A 78 7.44 -6.41 22.36
C GLU A 78 7.67 -5.10 23.13
N SER A 79 8.51 -4.21 22.58
CA SER A 79 8.80 -2.91 23.16
C SER A 79 7.62 -1.97 22.98
N MET A 80 7.06 -1.52 24.10
CA MET A 80 5.88 -0.68 24.16
C MET A 80 6.17 0.71 24.73
N GLN A 81 5.42 1.68 24.26
CA GLN A 81 5.27 2.99 24.87
C GLN A 81 3.78 3.27 25.09
N SER A 82 3.43 3.66 26.31
CA SER A 82 2.10 4.18 26.61
C SER A 82 1.96 5.57 25.99
N ARG A 83 0.84 5.82 25.31
CA ARG A 83 0.47 7.15 24.86
C ARG A 83 -0.95 7.50 25.31
N PRO A 84 -1.22 8.76 25.65
CA PRO A 84 -2.58 9.22 25.83
C PRO A 84 -3.35 8.98 24.53
N SER A 85 -4.60 8.54 24.64
CA SER A 85 -5.49 8.43 23.49
C SER A 85 -5.63 9.81 22.84
N ALA A 86 -5.13 9.97 21.62
CA ALA A 86 -5.45 11.14 20.80
C ALA A 86 -6.87 10.99 20.24
N ARG A 87 -7.56 12.11 20.00
CA ARG A 87 -8.81 12.09 19.22
C ARG A 87 -8.52 11.42 17.88
N THR A 88 -9.12 10.26 17.67
CA THR A 88 -8.99 9.49 16.44
C THR A 88 -10.14 9.91 15.53
N LEU A 89 -9.80 10.22 14.28
CA LEU A 89 -10.80 10.50 13.24
C LEU A 89 -11.74 9.29 13.10
N GLU A 90 -13.05 9.53 13.10
CA GLU A 90 -14.01 8.45 12.91
C GLU A 90 -14.03 8.04 11.42
N PRO A 91 -13.97 6.73 11.12
CA PRO A 91 -14.13 6.28 9.75
C PRO A 91 -15.58 6.47 9.33
N HIS A 92 -15.81 6.74 8.05
CA HIS A 92 -17.16 6.84 7.49
C HIS A 92 -17.64 5.49 6.96
N VAL A 93 -16.70 4.66 6.53
CA VAL A 93 -16.96 3.35 5.96
C VAL A 93 -15.96 2.35 6.52
N VAL A 94 -16.46 1.15 6.80
CA VAL A 94 -15.64 0.02 7.20
C VAL A 94 -15.90 -1.10 6.21
N VAL A 95 -14.84 -1.61 5.59
CA VAL A 95 -14.97 -2.75 4.68
C VAL A 95 -14.73 -4.04 5.50
N PRO A 96 -15.69 -4.96 5.58
CA PRO A 96 -15.58 -6.14 6.43
C PRO A 96 -14.58 -7.16 5.87
N PHE A 97 -13.99 -7.94 6.77
CA PHE A 97 -13.23 -9.14 6.40
C PHE A 97 -14.16 -10.17 5.74
N GLN A 98 -13.72 -10.77 4.63
CA GLN A 98 -14.42 -11.87 3.94
C GLN A 98 -13.66 -13.20 4.02
N ILE A 99 -12.38 -13.16 4.37
CA ILE A 99 -11.49 -14.33 4.48
C ILE A 99 -11.12 -14.53 5.95
N ASP A 100 -11.15 -15.78 6.41
CA ASP A 100 -10.84 -16.14 7.79
C ASP A 100 -9.33 -16.37 8.04
N ALA A 101 -8.93 -16.35 9.32
CA ALA A 101 -7.53 -16.49 9.73
C ALA A 101 -6.88 -17.81 9.24
N SER A 102 -7.64 -18.92 9.22
CA SER A 102 -7.10 -20.23 8.85
C SER A 102 -6.80 -20.32 7.35
N GLN A 103 -7.64 -19.68 6.53
CA GLN A 103 -7.40 -19.52 5.10
C GLN A 103 -6.14 -18.68 4.86
N VAL A 104 -5.97 -17.58 5.60
CA VAL A 104 -4.81 -16.69 5.48
C VAL A 104 -3.51 -17.38 5.89
N GLU A 105 -3.52 -18.16 6.97
CA GLU A 105 -2.36 -18.96 7.39
C GLU A 105 -1.92 -19.92 6.27
N GLY A 106 -2.88 -20.55 5.60
CA GLY A 106 -2.62 -21.39 4.42
C GLY A 106 -1.98 -20.61 3.28
N MET A 107 -2.52 -19.43 2.94
CA MET A 107 -2.00 -18.56 1.88
C MET A 107 -0.58 -18.09 2.16
N ILE A 108 -0.29 -17.69 3.41
CA ILE A 108 1.04 -17.24 3.81
C ILE A 108 2.04 -18.40 3.74
N ARG A 109 1.67 -19.60 4.18
CA ARG A 109 2.54 -20.78 4.09
C ARG A 109 2.84 -21.15 2.64
N GLU A 110 1.82 -21.14 1.78
CA GLU A 110 1.97 -21.36 0.34
C GLU A 110 2.87 -20.31 -0.29
N TRP A 111 2.65 -19.03 0.05
CA TRP A 111 3.47 -17.92 -0.41
C TRP A 111 4.92 -18.12 0.02
N LEU A 112 5.21 -18.32 1.31
CA LEU A 112 6.58 -18.54 1.82
C LEU A 112 7.29 -19.73 1.15
N GLY A 113 6.55 -20.78 0.81
CA GLY A 113 7.07 -21.96 0.11
C GLY A 113 7.40 -21.74 -1.37
N ARG A 114 6.93 -20.64 -1.98
CA ARG A 114 7.15 -20.31 -3.39
C ARG A 114 8.26 -19.29 -3.57
N GLY A 115 9.14 -19.51 -4.54
CA GLY A 115 10.17 -18.55 -4.96
C GLY A 115 11.57 -19.15 -4.88
N PHE A 116 12.28 -19.12 -6.01
CA PHE A 116 13.60 -19.75 -6.13
C PHE A 116 14.57 -19.26 -5.05
N TRP A 117 14.60 -17.96 -4.78
CA TRP A 117 15.52 -17.32 -3.84
C TRP A 117 15.16 -17.49 -2.36
N ARG A 118 14.03 -18.09 -2.01
CA ARG A 118 13.63 -18.27 -0.60
C ARG A 118 14.27 -19.51 0.01
N PRO A 119 14.68 -19.50 1.30
CA PRO A 119 15.12 -20.71 2.00
C PRO A 119 14.01 -21.77 2.03
N ASN A 120 14.37 -23.05 1.86
CA ASN A 120 13.39 -24.14 1.81
C ASN A 120 12.70 -24.36 3.17
N ASP A 121 13.39 -24.01 4.25
CA ASP A 121 12.91 -24.06 5.62
C ASP A 121 12.14 -22.80 6.03
N ALA A 122 12.07 -21.74 5.21
CA ALA A 122 11.47 -20.46 5.61
C ALA A 122 10.02 -20.59 6.09
N ALA A 123 9.21 -21.43 5.44
CA ALA A 123 7.82 -21.67 5.84
C ALA A 123 7.68 -22.47 7.15
N GLN A 124 8.70 -23.24 7.54
CA GLN A 124 8.72 -24.07 8.75
C GLN A 124 9.42 -23.35 9.92
N ALA A 125 10.48 -22.61 9.61
CA ALA A 125 11.31 -21.84 10.54
C ALA A 125 10.72 -20.47 10.88
N ALA A 126 9.81 -19.95 10.04
CA ALA A 126 8.89 -18.93 10.49
C ALA A 126 8.05 -19.57 11.59
N VAL A 127 8.43 -19.35 12.86
CA VAL A 127 7.52 -19.54 13.98
C VAL A 127 6.32 -18.68 13.63
N ILE A 128 5.25 -19.32 13.16
CA ILE A 128 4.06 -18.64 12.66
C ILE A 128 3.47 -17.95 13.89
N SER A 129 3.87 -16.68 14.07
CA SER A 129 3.18 -15.73 14.92
C SER A 129 1.72 -15.72 14.50
N LYS A 130 0.82 -15.52 15.46
CA LYS A 130 -0.61 -15.43 15.17
C LYS A 130 -0.87 -14.40 14.05
N VAL A 131 -1.58 -14.83 13.01
CA VAL A 131 -2.09 -13.90 11.99
C VAL A 131 -3.13 -13.01 12.67
N THR A 132 -2.96 -11.70 12.54
CA THR A 132 -3.76 -10.71 13.26
C THR A 132 -4.63 -9.95 12.27
N ALA A 133 -5.95 -9.92 12.53
CA ALA A 133 -6.89 -9.09 11.79
C ALA A 133 -6.73 -7.64 12.26
N VAL A 134 -6.41 -6.74 11.34
CA VAL A 134 -6.24 -5.31 11.63
C VAL A 134 -7.08 -4.49 10.65
N TYR A 135 -7.94 -3.63 11.18
CA TYR A 135 -8.55 -2.57 10.39
C TYR A 135 -7.55 -1.42 10.25
N VAL A 136 -7.05 -1.24 9.03
CA VAL A 136 -6.08 -0.20 8.72
C VAL A 136 -6.81 1.00 8.13
N PRO A 137 -6.55 2.24 8.61
CA PRO A 137 -7.18 3.43 8.07
C PRO A 137 -6.59 3.83 6.72
N PHE A 138 -7.48 4.26 5.82
CA PHE A 138 -7.17 4.77 4.49
C PHE A 138 -7.95 6.05 4.21
N TRP A 139 -7.34 6.93 3.44
CA TRP A 139 -8.05 7.95 2.70
C TRP A 139 -8.39 7.39 1.31
N VAL A 140 -9.67 7.37 0.99
CA VAL A 140 -10.17 6.98 -0.33
C VAL A 140 -10.46 8.25 -1.12
N PHE A 141 -9.67 8.53 -2.15
CA PHE A 141 -9.84 9.71 -2.99
C PHE A 141 -10.56 9.40 -4.29
N SER A 142 -11.37 10.38 -4.71
CA SER A 142 -11.91 10.49 -6.07
C SER A 142 -11.54 11.85 -6.64
N ALA A 143 -11.22 11.93 -7.92
CA ALA A 143 -10.90 13.18 -8.59
C ALA A 143 -11.20 13.14 -10.09
N GLU A 144 -11.51 14.31 -10.66
CA GLU A 144 -11.55 14.51 -12.10
C GLU A 144 -10.20 15.03 -12.59
N VAL A 145 -9.68 14.47 -13.67
CA VAL A 145 -8.36 14.84 -14.19
C VAL A 145 -8.45 15.13 -15.68
N GLU A 146 -8.06 16.36 -16.02
CA GLU A 146 -7.75 16.77 -17.38
C GLU A 146 -6.25 16.54 -17.61
N THR A 147 -5.93 15.76 -18.63
CA THR A 147 -4.56 15.42 -19.01
C THR A 147 -4.26 15.97 -20.39
N ALA A 148 -3.13 16.65 -20.53
CA ALA A 148 -2.51 16.98 -21.81
C ALA A 148 -1.12 16.35 -21.86
N TRP A 149 -0.76 15.71 -22.97
CA TRP A 149 0.52 15.04 -23.10
C TRP A 149 1.13 15.19 -24.49
N THR A 150 2.46 15.11 -24.54
CA THR A 150 3.25 15.09 -25.78
C THR A 150 4.30 13.98 -25.69
N ALA A 151 4.67 13.39 -26.82
CA ALA A 151 5.74 12.40 -26.93
C ALA A 151 6.31 12.35 -28.34
N ASP A 152 7.49 11.75 -28.50
CA ASP A 152 7.99 11.31 -29.80
C ASP A 152 7.79 9.80 -29.93
N THR A 153 7.24 9.35 -31.05
CA THR A 153 7.11 7.92 -31.37
C THR A 153 7.83 7.55 -32.67
N SER A 154 8.34 6.32 -32.73
CA SER A 154 8.77 5.69 -33.97
C SER A 154 8.21 4.29 -34.10
N GLN A 155 7.67 3.96 -35.29
CA GLN A 155 7.11 2.65 -35.59
C GLN A 155 8.13 1.68 -36.22
N VAL A 156 9.39 2.07 -36.33
CA VAL A 156 10.43 1.18 -36.89
C VAL A 156 10.93 0.18 -35.84
N PRO A 157 11.39 -1.02 -36.24
CA PRO A 157 11.99 -1.98 -35.32
C PRO A 157 13.22 -1.44 -34.59
N ALA A 158 13.51 -2.01 -33.43
CA ALA A 158 14.72 -1.68 -32.67
C ALA A 158 15.98 -1.92 -33.52
N GLY A 159 16.84 -0.89 -33.65
CA GLY A 159 18.06 -0.94 -34.46
C GLY A 159 17.93 -0.34 -35.87
N ALA A 160 16.71 -0.10 -36.37
CA ALA A 160 16.51 0.67 -37.59
C ALA A 160 16.65 2.17 -37.34
N ARG A 161 16.96 2.95 -38.39
CA ARG A 161 17.00 4.42 -38.30
C ARG A 161 15.60 4.94 -37.95
N GLY A 162 15.43 5.43 -36.73
CA GLY A 162 14.16 5.92 -36.19
C GLY A 162 13.55 7.02 -37.05
N ASN A 163 12.35 6.79 -37.57
CA ASN A 163 11.47 7.85 -38.09
C ASN A 163 10.67 8.41 -36.91
N TRP A 164 11.28 9.32 -36.16
CA TRP A 164 10.67 9.94 -34.98
C TRP A 164 9.68 11.01 -35.42
N ARG A 165 8.45 10.92 -34.93
CA ARG A 165 7.41 11.93 -35.16
C ARG A 165 6.78 12.36 -33.84
N PRO A 166 6.45 13.65 -33.68
CA PRO A 166 5.75 14.12 -32.50
C PRO A 166 4.31 13.60 -32.53
N VAL A 167 3.82 13.26 -31.35
CA VAL A 167 2.42 12.92 -31.07
C VAL A 167 1.99 13.65 -29.82
N ALA A 168 0.71 14.01 -29.75
CA ALA A 168 0.11 14.67 -28.61
C ALA A 168 -1.31 14.17 -28.42
N GLY A 169 -1.83 14.34 -27.22
CA GLY A 169 -3.21 14.01 -26.92
C GLY A 169 -3.71 14.72 -25.69
N THR A 170 -5.03 14.75 -25.56
CA THR A 170 -5.73 15.21 -24.38
C THR A 170 -6.76 14.17 -23.95
N SER A 171 -7.07 14.14 -22.66
CA SER A 171 -8.17 13.33 -22.14
C SER A 171 -8.71 13.92 -20.85
N GLN A 172 -9.99 13.73 -20.58
CA GLN A 172 -10.60 14.00 -19.29
C GLN A 172 -11.15 12.69 -18.74
N ARG A 173 -10.83 12.37 -17.48
CA ARG A 173 -11.27 11.13 -16.85
C ARG A 173 -11.45 11.32 -15.34
N ARG A 174 -12.42 10.59 -14.78
CA ARG A 174 -12.59 10.45 -13.35
C ARG A 174 -11.77 9.25 -12.84
N TYR A 175 -11.01 9.47 -11.79
CA TYR A 175 -10.28 8.45 -11.06
C TYR A 175 -10.96 8.29 -9.70
N ASP A 176 -11.49 7.11 -9.45
CA ASP A 176 -12.14 6.75 -8.20
C ASP A 176 -11.28 5.72 -7.45
N SER A 177 -11.54 5.56 -6.15
CA SER A 177 -10.91 4.53 -5.31
C SER A 177 -9.38 4.64 -5.22
N ILE A 178 -8.83 5.86 -5.27
CA ILE A 178 -7.39 6.08 -5.06
C ILE A 178 -7.10 5.94 -3.56
N LEU A 179 -6.46 4.82 -3.20
CA LEU A 179 -6.15 4.49 -1.82
C LEU A 179 -4.85 5.13 -1.35
N VAL A 180 -4.92 5.84 -0.22
CA VAL A 180 -3.74 6.33 0.50
C VAL A 180 -3.79 5.81 1.93
N GLY A 181 -2.77 5.05 2.34
CA GLY A 181 -2.67 4.54 3.71
C GLY A 181 -2.59 5.69 4.72
N ALA A 182 -3.49 5.69 5.69
CA ALA A 182 -3.61 6.78 6.67
C ALA A 182 -2.96 6.47 8.03
N SER A 183 -2.49 5.24 8.25
CA SER A 183 -1.79 4.86 9.49
C SER A 183 -0.34 5.33 9.56
N GLY A 184 0.27 5.62 8.41
CA GLY A 184 1.70 5.93 8.29
C GLY A 184 2.64 4.72 8.49
N ILE A 185 2.09 3.51 8.70
CA ILE A 185 2.87 2.29 8.94
C ILE A 185 3.02 1.44 7.68
N LEU A 186 2.03 1.52 6.78
CA LEU A 186 2.09 0.87 5.48
C LEU A 186 2.79 1.81 4.48
N THR A 187 3.76 1.26 3.77
CA THR A 187 4.43 1.96 2.66
C THR A 187 3.49 2.05 1.44
N PRO A 188 3.71 3.02 0.53
CA PRO A 188 2.92 3.11 -0.70
C PRO A 188 2.95 1.83 -1.55
N GLN A 189 4.09 1.13 -1.56
CA GLN A 189 4.21 -0.15 -2.26
C GLN A 189 3.34 -1.24 -1.61
N GLU A 190 3.38 -1.37 -0.29
CA GLU A 190 2.54 -2.34 0.43
C GLU A 190 1.05 -2.08 0.18
N VAL A 191 0.63 -0.82 0.18
CA VAL A 191 -0.76 -0.44 -0.15
C VAL A 191 -1.13 -0.87 -1.56
N GLN A 192 -0.25 -0.65 -2.54
CA GLN A 192 -0.49 -1.01 -3.94
C GLN A 192 -0.59 -2.53 -4.13
N GLU A 193 0.25 -3.30 -3.43
CA GLU A 193 0.37 -4.75 -3.62
C GLU A 193 -0.72 -5.54 -2.90
N ILE A 194 -1.32 -4.98 -1.86
CA ILE A 194 -2.51 -5.58 -1.21
C ILE A 194 -3.82 -5.07 -1.82
N ALA A 195 -3.78 -4.13 -2.77
CA ALA A 195 -4.94 -3.70 -3.53
C ALA A 195 -5.25 -4.69 -4.68
N PRO A 196 -6.48 -4.73 -5.22
CA PRO A 196 -7.63 -3.86 -4.93
C PRO A 196 -8.45 -4.33 -3.72
N PHE A 197 -9.12 -3.37 -3.08
CA PHE A 197 -10.20 -3.63 -2.12
C PHE A 197 -11.54 -3.36 -2.79
N ASP A 198 -12.53 -4.20 -2.51
CA ASP A 198 -13.90 -3.95 -2.94
C ASP A 198 -14.57 -3.02 -1.93
N LEU A 199 -14.55 -1.72 -2.25
CA LEU A 199 -15.15 -0.67 -1.45
C LEU A 199 -16.68 -0.69 -1.48
N SER A 200 -17.30 -1.40 -2.44
CA SER A 200 -18.76 -1.51 -2.51
C SER A 200 -19.35 -2.39 -1.40
N ALA A 201 -18.52 -3.27 -0.83
CA ALA A 201 -18.84 -4.05 0.37
C ALA A 201 -18.76 -3.23 1.68
N GLY A 202 -18.47 -1.93 1.59
CA GLY A 202 -18.37 -1.05 2.76
C GLY A 202 -19.68 -0.91 3.51
N VAL A 203 -19.62 -1.06 4.84
CA VAL A 203 -20.74 -0.88 5.77
C VAL A 203 -20.49 0.31 6.69
N ARG A 204 -21.52 0.71 7.45
CA ARG A 204 -21.33 1.76 8.45
C ARG A 204 -20.48 1.26 9.64
N PRO A 205 -19.73 2.14 10.31
CA PRO A 205 -18.91 1.76 11.46
C PRO A 205 -19.68 1.09 12.60
N ASP A 206 -20.95 1.45 12.82
CA ASP A 206 -21.82 0.88 13.87
C ASP A 206 -22.27 -0.56 13.56
N GLU A 207 -22.08 -1.04 12.34
CA GLU A 207 -22.39 -2.41 11.94
C GLU A 207 -21.26 -3.40 12.27
N ILE A 208 -20.07 -2.90 12.60
CA ILE A 208 -18.90 -3.69 12.98
C ILE A 208 -18.54 -3.39 14.43
N ASP A 209 -18.22 -4.45 15.19
CA ASP A 209 -17.68 -4.30 16.53
C ASP A 209 -16.22 -3.83 16.50
N LEU A 210 -16.05 -2.52 16.27
CA LEU A 210 -14.76 -1.86 16.27
C LEU A 210 -14.15 -1.74 17.68
N VAL A 211 -14.92 -2.03 18.73
CA VAL A 211 -14.44 -1.98 20.13
C VAL A 211 -13.54 -3.19 20.40
N HIS A 212 -13.92 -4.36 19.91
CA HIS A 212 -13.13 -5.59 20.08
C HIS A 212 -12.21 -5.89 18.89
N ALA A 213 -12.35 -5.15 17.79
CA ALA A 213 -11.42 -5.24 16.68
C ALA A 213 -10.12 -4.47 16.95
N ILE A 214 -9.03 -4.91 16.31
CA ILE A 214 -7.78 -4.16 16.31
C ILE A 214 -7.88 -3.11 15.21
N VAL A 215 -7.94 -1.85 15.60
CA VAL A 215 -8.07 -0.70 14.68
C VAL A 215 -6.84 0.18 14.80
N GLU A 216 -6.16 0.43 13.67
CA GLU A 216 -5.05 1.38 13.62
C GLU A 216 -5.53 2.83 13.60
N GLU A 217 -4.65 3.74 14.00
CA GLU A 217 -4.96 5.16 14.14
C GLU A 217 -4.77 5.93 12.83
N PHE A 218 -5.66 6.89 12.56
CA PHE A 218 -5.43 7.90 11.52
C PHE A 218 -4.31 8.84 11.97
N ARG A 219 -3.16 8.77 11.30
CA ARG A 219 -1.99 9.62 11.57
C ARG A 219 -1.63 10.54 10.42
N VAL A 220 -1.88 10.08 9.20
CA VAL A 220 -1.66 10.90 8.01
C VAL A 220 -2.82 11.86 7.85
N THR A 221 -2.52 13.16 7.83
CA THR A 221 -3.53 14.20 7.64
C THR A 221 -4.12 14.13 6.22
N LYS A 222 -5.34 14.66 6.04
CA LYS A 222 -5.96 14.77 4.71
C LYS A 222 -5.10 15.58 3.74
N ARG A 223 -4.44 16.65 4.21
CA ARG A 223 -3.53 17.47 3.41
C ARG A 223 -2.36 16.65 2.85
N ASP A 224 -1.68 15.90 3.70
CA ASP A 224 -0.56 15.04 3.29
C ASP A 224 -1.05 13.93 2.36
N ALA A 225 -2.18 13.31 2.69
CA ALA A 225 -2.79 12.27 1.90
C ALA A 225 -3.23 12.76 0.51
N ARG A 226 -3.71 14.00 0.39
CA ARG A 226 -4.07 14.63 -0.90
C ARG A 226 -2.86 14.77 -1.81
N ALA A 227 -1.71 15.17 -1.26
CA ALA A 227 -0.46 15.23 -2.02
C ALA A 227 -0.01 13.83 -2.50
N MET A 228 -0.13 12.81 -1.64
CA MET A 228 0.16 11.42 -2.01
C MET A 228 -0.79 10.89 -3.09
N ALA A 229 -2.08 11.18 -2.98
CA ALA A 229 -3.08 10.80 -3.96
C ALA A 229 -2.85 11.49 -5.32
N ARG A 230 -2.47 12.77 -5.32
CA ARG A 230 -2.06 13.49 -6.54
C ARG A 230 -0.89 12.79 -7.22
N ALA A 231 0.15 12.46 -6.47
CA ALA A 231 1.31 11.73 -7.01
C ALA A 231 0.94 10.32 -7.50
N ALA A 232 0.02 9.63 -6.84
CA ALA A 232 -0.48 8.33 -7.30
C ALA A 232 -1.23 8.46 -8.64
N ILE A 233 -2.12 9.44 -8.76
CA ILE A 233 -2.83 9.73 -10.00
C ILE A 233 -1.85 10.09 -11.12
N ASP A 234 -0.84 10.92 -10.84
CA ASP A 234 0.17 11.28 -11.84
C ASP A 234 0.93 10.05 -12.37
N ARG A 235 1.25 9.09 -11.50
CA ARG A 235 1.86 7.81 -11.92
C ARG A 235 0.92 6.98 -12.79
N ILE A 236 -0.33 6.79 -12.35
CA ILE A 236 -1.35 6.03 -13.08
C ILE A 236 -1.54 6.63 -14.48
N VAL A 237 -1.76 7.94 -14.57
CA VAL A 237 -1.94 8.64 -15.85
C VAL A 237 -0.69 8.51 -16.74
N ALA A 238 0.51 8.64 -16.18
CA ALA A 238 1.74 8.51 -16.95
C ALA A 238 1.90 7.09 -17.54
N GLU A 239 1.53 6.04 -16.79
CA GLU A 239 1.52 4.66 -17.28
C GLU A 239 0.45 4.44 -18.36
N GLU A 240 -0.76 4.97 -18.17
CA GLU A 240 -1.83 4.91 -19.18
C GLU A 240 -1.44 5.62 -20.48
N VAL A 241 -0.82 6.80 -20.40
CA VAL A 241 -0.33 7.53 -21.58
C VAL A 241 0.77 6.73 -22.28
N ARG A 242 1.74 6.17 -21.55
CA ARG A 242 2.76 5.29 -22.13
C ARG A 242 2.14 4.10 -22.88
N GLY A 243 1.13 3.47 -22.29
CA GLY A 243 0.42 2.33 -22.90
C GLY A 243 -0.38 2.68 -24.16
N ARG A 244 -0.78 3.95 -24.33
CA ARG A 244 -1.54 4.42 -25.52
C ARG A 244 -0.65 4.71 -26.73
N ILE A 245 0.65 4.94 -26.53
CA ILE A 245 1.55 5.29 -27.63
C ILE A 245 2.11 4.01 -28.26
N SER A 246 1.78 3.77 -29.52
CA SER A 246 2.34 2.64 -30.28
C SER A 246 3.81 2.86 -30.61
N GLY A 247 4.62 1.80 -30.63
CA GLY A 247 6.01 1.84 -31.11
C GLY A 247 7.03 2.24 -30.04
N SER A 248 8.26 2.54 -30.46
CA SER A 248 9.30 3.05 -29.56
C SER A 248 8.99 4.49 -29.18
N THR A 249 9.10 4.83 -27.90
CA THR A 249 8.68 6.13 -27.37
C THR A 249 9.79 6.85 -26.62
N ARG A 250 9.87 8.18 -26.75
CA ARG A 250 10.76 9.03 -25.95
C ARG A 250 10.13 10.40 -25.71
N ASN A 251 10.78 11.23 -24.88
CA ASN A 251 10.40 12.63 -24.61
C ASN A 251 8.92 12.78 -24.18
N ILE A 252 8.43 11.84 -23.36
CA ILE A 252 7.05 11.84 -22.90
C ILE A 252 6.90 12.91 -21.81
N HIS A 253 6.05 13.90 -22.07
CA HIS A 253 5.66 14.91 -21.11
C HIS A 253 4.17 14.80 -20.85
N VAL A 254 3.78 14.76 -19.58
CA VAL A 254 2.39 14.65 -19.15
C VAL A 254 2.11 15.80 -18.19
N ASN A 255 1.04 16.54 -18.45
CA ASN A 255 0.56 17.60 -17.59
C ASN A 255 -0.87 17.28 -17.15
N ASN A 256 -1.06 17.19 -15.83
CA ASN A 256 -2.32 16.83 -15.22
C ASN A 256 -2.89 18.00 -14.42
N ARG A 257 -4.12 18.39 -14.78
CA ARG A 257 -4.94 19.30 -14.01
C ARG A 257 -6.00 18.49 -13.27
N VAL A 258 -5.78 18.31 -11.97
CA VAL A 258 -6.70 17.63 -11.06
C VAL A 258 -7.72 18.62 -10.51
N GLN A 259 -8.98 18.28 -10.63
CA GLN A 259 -10.15 19.05 -10.21
C GLN A 259 -11.08 18.18 -9.35
N ALA A 260 -12.00 18.83 -8.62
CA ALA A 260 -13.07 18.16 -7.85
C ALA A 260 -12.58 16.98 -6.96
N MET A 261 -11.40 17.12 -6.35
CA MET A 261 -10.81 16.05 -5.55
C MET A 261 -11.46 15.97 -4.17
N SER A 262 -12.15 14.86 -3.90
CA SER A 262 -12.84 14.54 -2.65
C SER A 262 -12.18 13.34 -1.96
N SER A 263 -12.46 13.15 -0.67
CA SER A 263 -11.85 12.09 0.14
C SER A 263 -12.81 11.57 1.20
N VAL A 264 -12.80 10.25 1.44
CA VAL A 264 -13.54 9.62 2.54
C VAL A 264 -12.57 8.83 3.42
N PRO A 265 -12.63 8.98 4.76
CA PRO A 265 -11.88 8.12 5.67
C PRO A 265 -12.54 6.74 5.75
N ALA A 266 -11.77 5.69 5.51
CA ALA A 266 -12.22 4.30 5.49
C ALA A 266 -11.33 3.42 6.36
N LEU A 267 -11.90 2.37 6.94
CA LEU A 267 -11.14 1.25 7.51
C LEU A 267 -11.19 0.08 6.53
N LEU A 268 -10.01 -0.40 6.11
CA LEU A 268 -9.88 -1.55 5.22
C LEU A 268 -9.33 -2.77 5.98
N PRO A 269 -9.79 -3.99 5.64
CA PRO A 269 -9.46 -5.19 6.38
C PRO A 269 -8.11 -5.73 5.89
N VAL A 270 -7.09 -5.74 6.75
CA VAL A 270 -5.76 -6.27 6.43
C VAL A 270 -5.36 -7.31 7.46
N TRP A 271 -5.00 -8.50 6.99
CA TRP A 271 -4.37 -9.50 7.82
C TRP A 271 -2.87 -9.27 7.85
N ILE A 272 -2.29 -9.29 9.04
CA ILE A 272 -0.87 -9.01 9.25
C ILE A 272 -0.25 -10.13 10.06
N MET A 273 0.90 -10.60 9.60
CA MET A 273 1.69 -11.60 10.30
C MET A 273 3.17 -11.17 10.33
N ALA A 274 3.67 -10.84 11.53
CA ALA A 274 5.07 -10.53 11.75
C ALA A 274 5.84 -11.73 12.31
N TYR A 275 6.76 -12.26 11.53
CA TYR A 275 7.57 -13.42 11.88
C TYR A 275 9.05 -13.06 11.93
N GLN A 276 9.84 -13.90 12.60
CA GLN A 276 11.30 -13.76 12.62
C GLN A 276 11.92 -14.94 11.89
N TYR A 277 12.98 -14.65 11.13
CA TYR A 277 13.80 -15.67 10.50
C TYR A 277 15.27 -15.30 10.68
N LYS A 278 16.02 -16.15 11.41
CA LYS A 278 17.42 -15.88 11.82
C LYS A 278 17.58 -14.49 12.46
N GLU A 279 16.73 -14.20 13.45
CA GLU A 279 16.70 -12.95 14.22
C GLU A 279 16.34 -11.68 13.42
N LYS A 280 16.05 -11.81 12.12
CA LYS A 280 15.56 -10.69 11.31
C LYS A 280 14.03 -10.67 11.27
N PRO A 281 13.39 -9.52 11.54
CA PRO A 281 11.95 -9.40 11.47
C PRO A 281 11.50 -9.28 10.01
N TYR A 282 10.41 -9.95 9.70
CA TYR A 282 9.71 -9.87 8.43
C TYR A 282 8.21 -9.74 8.69
N ARG A 283 7.47 -9.23 7.72
CA ARG A 283 6.01 -9.21 7.76
C ARG A 283 5.41 -9.64 6.45
N VAL A 284 4.24 -10.25 6.56
CA VAL A 284 3.35 -10.54 5.44
C VAL A 284 2.03 -9.83 5.70
N LEU A 285 1.52 -9.18 4.67
CA LEU A 285 0.23 -8.52 4.58
C LEU A 285 -0.64 -9.32 3.63
N VAL A 286 -1.89 -9.55 4.01
CA VAL A 286 -2.89 -10.20 3.17
C VAL A 286 -4.13 -9.35 3.15
N ASN A 287 -4.68 -9.13 1.97
CA ASN A 287 -5.96 -8.45 1.81
C ASN A 287 -7.07 -9.24 2.53
N GLY A 288 -7.93 -8.57 3.29
CA GLY A 288 -9.00 -9.22 4.05
C GLY A 288 -10.20 -9.70 3.23
N GLN A 289 -10.29 -9.31 1.96
CA GLN A 289 -11.34 -9.69 1.01
C GLN A 289 -10.84 -10.62 -0.09
N THR A 290 -9.58 -10.46 -0.51
CA THR A 290 -8.99 -11.15 -1.66
C THR A 290 -7.79 -12.01 -1.26
N ARG A 291 -7.27 -12.80 -2.20
CA ARG A 291 -6.07 -13.63 -1.98
C ARG A 291 -4.76 -12.90 -2.25
N GLU A 292 -4.78 -11.57 -2.34
CA GLU A 292 -3.57 -10.78 -2.55
C GLU A 292 -2.68 -10.83 -1.30
N VAL A 293 -1.46 -11.33 -1.48
CA VAL A 293 -0.47 -11.55 -0.43
C VAL A 293 0.81 -10.80 -0.79
N TYR A 294 1.21 -9.87 0.06
CA TYR A 294 2.44 -9.13 -0.09
C TYR A 294 3.33 -9.27 1.14
N GLY A 295 4.63 -9.39 0.93
CA GLY A 295 5.60 -9.38 2.00
C GLY A 295 7.02 -9.47 1.47
N ILE A 296 7.98 -9.21 2.34
CA ILE A 296 9.39 -9.50 2.03
C ILE A 296 9.72 -10.84 2.67
N ALA A 297 10.18 -11.79 1.85
CA ALA A 297 10.63 -13.09 2.32
C ALA A 297 12.15 -13.09 2.52
N PRO A 298 12.67 -13.93 3.44
CA PRO A 298 14.10 -14.09 3.61
C PRO A 298 14.76 -14.58 2.32
N PHE A 299 15.98 -14.08 2.07
CA PHE A 299 16.78 -14.45 0.92
C PHE A 299 17.78 -15.57 1.25
N SER A 300 17.92 -16.54 0.36
CA SER A 300 18.82 -17.68 0.52
C SER A 300 20.21 -17.39 -0.08
N ASN A 301 21.13 -16.93 0.76
CA ASN A 301 22.52 -16.71 0.39
C ASN A 301 23.21 -17.98 -0.15
N ALA A 302 22.81 -19.17 0.34
CA ALA A 302 23.35 -20.43 -0.14
C ALA A 302 22.96 -20.70 -1.61
N LYS A 303 21.71 -20.40 -1.99
CA LYS A 303 21.27 -20.53 -3.38
C LYS A 303 21.96 -19.50 -4.28
N LEU A 304 22.19 -18.28 -3.79
CA LEU A 304 22.97 -17.27 -4.51
C LEU A 304 24.41 -17.70 -4.73
N ALA A 305 25.10 -18.18 -3.70
CA ALA A 305 26.47 -18.67 -3.83
C ALA A 305 26.55 -19.83 -4.84
N LEU A 306 25.60 -20.76 -4.80
CA LEU A 306 25.54 -21.86 -5.77
C LEU A 306 25.39 -21.35 -7.21
N VAL A 307 24.48 -20.41 -7.47
CA VAL A 307 24.29 -19.82 -8.80
C VAL A 307 25.55 -19.09 -9.27
N ILE A 308 26.22 -18.34 -8.39
CA ILE A 308 27.48 -17.66 -8.71
C ILE A 308 28.54 -18.69 -9.10
N VAL A 309 28.72 -19.76 -8.32
CA VAL A 309 29.70 -20.83 -8.62
C VAL A 309 29.39 -21.50 -9.97
N LEU A 310 28.12 -21.79 -10.26
CA LEU A 310 27.71 -22.39 -11.53
C LEU A 310 28.01 -21.47 -12.72
N ILE A 311 27.76 -20.16 -12.57
CA ILE A 311 28.09 -19.17 -13.61
C ILE A 311 29.59 -19.11 -13.84
N PHE A 312 30.40 -19.06 -12.77
CA PHE A 312 31.87 -19.07 -12.89
C PHE A 312 32.38 -20.34 -13.55
N ALA A 313 31.85 -21.51 -13.19
CA ALA A 313 32.22 -22.79 -13.80
C ALA A 313 31.86 -22.82 -15.30
N ALA A 314 30.68 -22.30 -15.68
CA ALA A 314 30.27 -22.21 -17.08
C ALA A 314 31.17 -21.27 -17.90
N ILE A 315 31.58 -20.13 -17.33
CA ILE A 315 32.52 -19.20 -17.98
C ILE A 315 33.89 -19.86 -18.17
N LEU A 316 34.42 -20.54 -17.14
CA LEU A 316 35.70 -21.25 -17.24
C LEU A 316 35.66 -22.37 -18.28
N LEU A 317 34.56 -23.11 -18.35
CA LEU A 317 34.34 -24.15 -19.37
C LEU A 317 34.33 -23.54 -20.78
N LEU A 318 33.62 -22.42 -20.97
CA LEU A 318 33.57 -21.72 -22.24
C LEU A 318 34.97 -21.25 -22.68
N ILE A 319 35.74 -20.66 -21.77
CA ILE A 319 37.13 -20.24 -22.04
C ILE A 319 37.99 -21.44 -22.44
N ALA A 320 37.87 -22.58 -21.73
CA ALA A 320 38.62 -23.78 -22.04
C ALA A 320 38.27 -24.35 -23.43
N VAL A 321 36.98 -24.37 -23.79
CA VAL A 321 36.51 -24.82 -25.12
C VAL A 321 37.04 -23.91 -26.23
N VAL A 322 37.00 -22.59 -26.04
CA VAL A 322 37.53 -21.61 -27.00
C VAL A 322 39.03 -21.77 -27.16
N ALA A 323 39.77 -21.91 -26.06
CA ALA A 323 41.23 -22.11 -26.10
C ALA A 323 41.61 -23.41 -26.82
N LEU A 324 40.91 -24.52 -26.57
CA LEU A 324 41.11 -25.79 -27.27
C LEU A 324 40.78 -25.66 -28.78
N GLY A 325 39.73 -24.93 -29.12
CA GLY A 325 39.38 -24.63 -30.52
C GLY A 325 40.44 -23.80 -31.25
N SER A 326 41.01 -22.79 -30.59
CA SER A 326 42.09 -21.96 -31.16
C SER A 326 43.38 -22.75 -31.40
N ILE A 327 43.72 -23.68 -30.51
CA ILE A 327 44.87 -24.58 -30.68
C ILE A 327 44.65 -25.51 -31.88
N ALA A 328 43.44 -26.06 -32.03
CA ALA A 328 43.11 -26.92 -33.18
C ALA A 328 43.16 -26.16 -34.52
N SER A 329 42.78 -24.88 -34.56
CA SER A 329 42.84 -24.07 -35.79
C SER A 329 44.26 -23.63 -36.20
N HIS A 330 45.24 -23.65 -35.30
CA HIS A 330 46.63 -23.29 -35.62
C HIS A 330 47.46 -24.48 -36.16
N HIS A 331 46.94 -25.70 -36.11
CA HIS A 331 47.59 -26.93 -36.59
C HIS A 331 47.05 -27.44 -37.93
N LEU A 332 46.19 -26.66 -38.60
CA LEU A 332 45.68 -26.87 -39.96
C LEU A 332 46.19 -25.76 -40.88
#